data_AF-N8W7G0-F1
#
_entry.id   AF-N8W7G0-F1
#
_cell.length_a   1.000
_cell.length_b   1.000
_cell.length_c   1.000
_cell.angle_alpha   90.00
_cell.angle_beta   90.00
_cell.angle_gamma   90.00
#
_symmetry.space_group_name_H-M   'P 1'
#
loop_
_entity.id
_entity.type
_entity.pdbx_description
1 polymer ?
#
loop_
_entity_poly.entity_id
_entity_poly.type
_entity_poly.pdbx_seq_one_letter_code
_entity_poly.pdbx_strand_id
1 'polypeptide(L)'
;MLPLASLTQVEIDQIVAQVPGGISNIQDIYALSSLQEGMLFHRLLDEGDDPYISIATLKFDNKDVLERYVRALQYSIDRHDSLRTAVIYEGLQEPVQVIWRKADLRVERIVLDINENEGYSDLEIIKLEKIQKYGQKQGLILEEAPLIRLVVSECENGEYLGALVLHHLISDHVSLEILQREAQATEEERNHFKPAVPFRNLIAEHRRKDRQASSIQFFRNMLGDVTEPVLAFGLSDIHLDGLETTEHRMMFNSDLNNRLRAQANRLGVSLASLCHLGWAQVVSHCSGCEQVVFGTVLLGRSGIDSEDLV
;
A
#
# COMPACT_ATOMS: atom_id res chain seq x y z
N MET A 1 -19.11 3.63 -23.44
CA MET A 1 -19.58 4.11 -22.13
C MET A 1 -18.79 3.39 -21.05
N LEU A 2 -18.29 4.12 -20.04
CA LEU A 2 -17.55 3.58 -18.91
C LEU A 2 -18.55 3.32 -17.77
N PRO A 3 -18.90 2.07 -17.43
CA PRO A 3 -19.97 1.79 -16.48
C PRO A 3 -19.60 2.06 -15.02
N LEU A 4 -18.30 2.26 -14.74
CA LEU A 4 -17.74 2.41 -13.40
C LEU A 4 -17.11 3.79 -13.16
N ALA A 5 -17.29 4.74 -14.08
CA ALA A 5 -16.88 6.13 -13.95
C ALA A 5 -17.89 7.04 -14.67
N SER A 6 -18.15 8.22 -14.12
CA SER A 6 -19.01 9.23 -14.70
C SER A 6 -18.16 10.32 -15.35
N LEU A 7 -17.71 10.06 -16.59
CA LEU A 7 -16.85 10.97 -17.33
C LEU A 7 -17.54 11.51 -18.59
N THR A 8 -17.32 12.79 -18.86
CA THR A 8 -17.62 13.46 -20.12
C THR A 8 -16.60 13.07 -21.20
N GLN A 9 -16.92 13.32 -22.47
CA GLN A 9 -15.96 13.04 -23.56
C GLN A 9 -14.69 13.89 -23.44
N VAL A 10 -14.82 15.15 -22.98
CA VAL A 10 -13.67 16.04 -22.79
C VAL A 10 -12.69 15.48 -21.75
N GLU A 11 -13.22 14.96 -20.64
CA GLU A 11 -12.42 14.31 -19.60
C GLU A 11 -11.76 13.02 -20.12
N ILE A 12 -12.47 12.22 -20.92
CA ILE A 12 -11.88 11.03 -21.56
C ILE A 12 -10.73 11.43 -22.49
N ASP A 13 -10.90 12.47 -23.30
CA ASP A 13 -9.87 12.94 -24.22
C ASP A 13 -8.63 13.46 -23.46
N GLN A 14 -8.84 14.14 -22.32
CA GLN A 14 -7.77 14.57 -21.41
C GLN A 14 -7.01 13.38 -20.81
N ILE A 15 -7.72 12.35 -20.33
CA ILE A 15 -7.11 11.11 -19.84
C ILE A 15 -6.29 10.43 -20.93
N VAL A 16 -6.85 10.31 -22.14
CA VAL A 16 -6.18 9.71 -23.30
C VAL A 16 -4.88 10.44 -23.64
N ALA A 17 -4.84 11.77 -23.51
CA ALA A 17 -3.65 12.56 -23.79
C ALA A 17 -2.50 12.35 -22.78
N GLN A 18 -2.81 11.95 -21.54
CA GLN A 18 -1.83 11.72 -20.48
C GLN A 18 -1.21 10.31 -20.54
N VAL A 19 -1.88 9.35 -21.17
CA VAL A 19 -1.40 7.96 -21.23
C VAL A 19 -0.41 7.76 -22.39
N PRO A 20 0.79 7.19 -22.16
CA PRO A 20 1.72 6.84 -23.23
C PRO A 20 1.09 5.89 -24.24
N GLY A 21 1.11 6.26 -25.53
CA GLY A 21 0.43 5.51 -26.60
C GLY A 21 -1.08 5.80 -26.72
N GLY A 22 -1.60 6.71 -25.90
CA GLY A 22 -2.99 7.14 -25.89
C GLY A 22 -3.97 6.00 -25.65
N ILE A 23 -5.11 6.04 -26.35
CA ILE A 23 -6.21 5.09 -26.18
C ILE A 23 -5.77 3.63 -26.41
N SER A 24 -4.77 3.41 -27.27
CA SER A 24 -4.26 2.06 -27.57
C SER A 24 -3.62 1.39 -26.34
N ASN A 25 -3.13 2.18 -25.39
CA ASN A 25 -2.58 1.67 -24.14
C ASN A 25 -3.57 1.71 -22.96
N ILE A 26 -4.80 2.22 -23.12
CA ILE A 26 -5.80 2.25 -22.04
C ILE A 26 -6.66 0.98 -22.04
N GLN A 27 -6.40 0.08 -21.11
CA GLN A 27 -7.20 -1.13 -20.93
C GLN A 27 -8.59 -0.83 -20.39
N ASP A 28 -8.67 -0.04 -19.32
CA ASP A 28 -9.93 0.29 -18.65
C ASP A 28 -9.81 1.62 -17.87
N ILE A 29 -10.96 2.23 -17.57
CA ILE A 29 -11.06 3.43 -16.74
C ILE A 29 -12.23 3.25 -15.78
N TYR A 30 -11.97 3.36 -14.49
CA TYR A 30 -13.00 3.28 -13.45
C TYR A 30 -12.61 4.10 -12.22
N ALA A 31 -13.59 4.49 -11.42
CA ALA A 31 -13.32 5.33 -10.27
C ALA A 31 -12.51 4.62 -9.17
N LEU A 32 -11.99 5.42 -8.24
CA LEU A 32 -11.31 4.93 -7.04
C LEU A 32 -12.31 4.26 -6.09
N SER A 33 -11.81 3.37 -5.25
CA SER A 33 -12.51 2.96 -4.02
C SER A 33 -12.45 4.09 -2.98
N SER A 34 -13.37 4.10 -2.01
CA SER A 34 -13.34 5.13 -0.95
C SER A 34 -12.04 5.14 -0.13
N LEU A 35 -11.37 4.00 0.01
CA LEU A 35 -10.06 3.94 0.66
C LEU A 35 -8.99 4.64 -0.20
N GLN A 36 -8.97 4.36 -1.51
CA GLN A 36 -8.04 5.01 -2.43
C GLN A 36 -8.30 6.53 -2.52
N GLU A 37 -9.57 6.97 -2.50
CA GLU A 37 -9.92 8.40 -2.43
C GLU A 37 -9.36 9.06 -1.16
N GLY A 38 -9.44 8.38 -0.01
CA GLY A 38 -8.84 8.85 1.24
C GLY A 38 -7.31 8.96 1.16
N MET A 39 -6.64 7.95 0.58
CA MET A 39 -5.19 7.98 0.38
C MET A 39 -4.77 9.14 -0.53
N LEU A 40 -5.48 9.32 -1.66
CA LEU A 40 -5.24 10.42 -2.58
C LEU A 40 -5.44 11.77 -1.88
N PHE A 41 -6.50 11.93 -1.09
CA PHE A 41 -6.76 13.16 -0.35
C PHE A 41 -5.59 13.53 0.58
N HIS A 42 -5.09 12.58 1.36
CA HIS A 42 -3.93 12.79 2.23
C HIS A 42 -2.66 13.15 1.45
N ARG A 43 -2.41 12.46 0.33
CA ARG A 43 -1.27 12.78 -0.55
C ARG A 43 -1.34 14.20 -1.11
N LEU A 44 -2.54 14.69 -1.43
CA LEU A 44 -2.75 16.05 -1.96
C LEU A 44 -2.68 17.14 -0.89
N LEU A 45 -2.86 16.80 0.38
CA LEU A 45 -2.70 17.73 1.51
C LEU A 45 -1.25 17.87 1.96
N ASP A 46 -0.43 16.85 1.73
CA ASP A 46 0.95 16.82 2.20
C ASP A 46 1.93 17.34 1.13
N GLU A 47 2.65 18.42 1.46
CA GLU A 47 3.75 18.93 0.65
C GLU A 47 5.07 18.16 0.90
N GLY A 48 5.10 17.30 1.92
CA GLY A 48 6.24 16.47 2.33
C GLY A 48 6.31 15.11 1.63
N ASP A 49 6.77 14.12 2.38
CA ASP A 49 6.91 12.75 1.88
C ASP A 49 5.55 12.05 1.84
N ASP A 50 5.30 11.29 0.77
CA ASP A 50 4.05 10.53 0.61
C ASP A 50 3.93 9.42 1.68
N PRO A 51 2.93 9.48 2.59
CA PRO A 51 2.79 8.54 3.69
C PRO A 51 2.34 7.14 3.24
N TYR A 52 1.96 6.98 1.98
CA TYR A 52 1.50 5.71 1.40
C TYR A 52 2.54 5.05 0.50
N ILE A 53 3.75 5.59 0.46
CA ILE A 53 4.89 4.90 -0.14
C ILE A 53 5.45 3.89 0.86
N SER A 54 5.45 2.63 0.42
CA SER A 54 6.14 1.53 1.07
C SER A 54 7.48 1.28 0.39
N ILE A 55 8.52 1.06 1.20
CA ILE A 55 9.85 0.71 0.71
C ILE A 55 10.32 -0.60 1.32
N ALA A 56 10.61 -1.58 0.47
CA ALA A 56 11.29 -2.80 0.85
C ALA A 56 12.75 -2.74 0.37
N THR A 57 13.69 -2.93 1.29
CA THR A 57 15.11 -3.06 0.93
C THR A 57 15.45 -4.50 0.57
N LEU A 58 16.22 -4.67 -0.49
CA LEU A 58 16.56 -5.96 -1.09
C LEU A 58 18.07 -6.07 -1.26
N LYS A 59 18.60 -7.29 -1.15
CA LYS A 59 19.98 -7.61 -1.49
C LYS A 59 19.99 -8.70 -2.55
N PHE A 60 20.82 -8.54 -3.56
CA PHE A 60 21.01 -9.51 -4.63
C PHE A 60 22.49 -9.89 -4.71
N ASP A 61 22.78 -11.19 -4.74
CA ASP A 61 24.17 -11.68 -4.72
C ASP A 61 24.97 -11.24 -5.96
N ASN A 62 24.30 -11.02 -7.08
CA ASN A 62 24.91 -10.59 -8.34
C ASN A 62 23.86 -10.06 -9.32
N LYS A 63 24.35 -9.55 -10.45
CA LYS A 63 23.54 -9.01 -11.55
C LYS A 63 22.52 -10.01 -12.11
N ASP A 64 22.88 -11.29 -12.25
CA ASP A 64 21.96 -12.30 -12.82
C ASP A 64 20.76 -12.55 -11.90
N VAL A 65 20.99 -12.54 -10.57
CA VAL A 65 19.92 -12.64 -9.56
C VAL A 65 19.00 -11.41 -9.65
N LEU A 66 19.58 -10.21 -9.71
CA LEU A 66 18.82 -8.96 -9.88
C LEU A 66 17.96 -9.00 -11.16
N GLU A 67 18.54 -9.37 -12.30
CA GLU A 67 17.81 -9.40 -13.57
C GLU A 67 16.70 -10.45 -13.59
N ARG A 68 16.87 -11.60 -12.92
CA ARG A 68 15.78 -12.57 -12.71
C ARG A 68 14.66 -11.96 -11.89
N TYR A 69 14.98 -11.25 -10.81
CA TYR A 69 13.98 -10.58 -9.98
C TYR A 69 13.22 -9.50 -10.76
N VAL A 70 13.92 -8.68 -11.55
CA VAL A 70 13.30 -7.66 -12.44
C VAL A 70 12.32 -8.29 -13.43
N ARG A 71 12.71 -9.38 -14.10
CA ARG A 71 11.81 -10.12 -15.02
C ARG A 71 10.60 -10.71 -14.27
N ALA A 72 10.83 -11.19 -13.06
CA ALA A 72 9.78 -11.76 -12.23
C ALA A 72 8.75 -10.72 -11.79
N LEU A 73 9.21 -9.55 -11.39
CA LEU A 73 8.34 -8.45 -11.02
C LEU A 73 7.59 -7.87 -12.23
N GLN A 74 8.24 -7.77 -13.40
CA GLN A 74 7.57 -7.39 -14.64
C GLN A 74 6.43 -8.36 -15.00
N TYR A 75 6.65 -9.66 -14.85
CA TYR A 75 5.60 -10.65 -15.08
C TYR A 75 4.38 -10.41 -14.20
N SER A 76 4.57 -10.11 -12.91
CA SER A 76 3.46 -9.77 -12.02
C SER A 76 2.75 -8.48 -12.43
N ILE A 77 3.49 -7.45 -12.86
CA ILE A 77 2.90 -6.21 -13.39
C ILE A 77 2.02 -6.50 -14.62
N ASP A 78 2.50 -7.30 -15.56
CA ASP A 78 1.75 -7.64 -16.76
C ASP A 78 0.45 -8.40 -16.42
N ARG A 79 0.54 -9.28 -15.41
CA ARG A 79 -0.53 -10.16 -14.97
C ARG A 79 -1.63 -9.48 -14.17
N HIS A 80 -1.30 -8.51 -13.32
CA HIS A 80 -2.26 -7.89 -12.39
C HIS A 80 -2.61 -6.47 -12.83
N ASP A 81 -3.88 -6.24 -13.18
CA ASP A 81 -4.39 -4.93 -13.61
C ASP A 81 -4.07 -3.82 -12.59
N SER A 82 -4.20 -4.10 -11.29
CA SER A 82 -3.92 -3.15 -10.21
C SER A 82 -2.50 -2.58 -10.29
N LEU A 83 -1.52 -3.39 -10.68
CA LEU A 83 -0.13 -2.94 -10.81
C LEU A 83 0.12 -2.08 -12.05
N ARG A 84 -0.77 -2.11 -13.05
CA ARG A 84 -0.72 -1.24 -14.24
C ARG A 84 -1.61 -0.01 -14.09
N THR A 85 -2.02 0.32 -12.87
CA THR A 85 -2.89 1.46 -12.59
C THR A 85 -2.09 2.75 -12.50
N ALA A 86 -2.57 3.78 -13.20
CA ALA A 86 -2.32 5.18 -12.89
C ALA A 86 -3.58 5.80 -12.27
N VAL A 87 -3.43 6.87 -11.50
CA VAL A 87 -4.52 7.66 -10.92
C VAL A 87 -4.50 9.05 -11.53
N ILE A 88 -5.59 9.41 -12.21
CA ILE A 88 -5.77 10.74 -12.81
C ILE A 88 -6.90 11.45 -12.05
N TYR A 89 -6.63 12.68 -11.61
CA TYR A 89 -7.56 13.45 -10.78
C TYR A 89 -7.61 14.94 -11.18
N GLU A 90 -6.53 15.48 -11.75
CA GLU A 90 -6.51 16.87 -12.20
C GLU A 90 -7.48 17.10 -13.36
N GLY A 91 -8.32 18.14 -13.23
CA GLY A 91 -9.25 18.55 -14.28
C GLY A 91 -10.46 17.64 -14.47
N LEU A 92 -10.66 16.65 -13.60
CA LEU A 92 -11.78 15.71 -13.65
C LEU A 92 -12.83 16.01 -12.56
N GLN A 93 -14.09 15.63 -12.79
CA GLN A 93 -15.15 15.71 -11.79
C GLN A 93 -14.99 14.71 -10.64
N GLU A 94 -14.46 13.52 -10.94
CA GLU A 94 -14.07 12.51 -9.95
C GLU A 94 -12.70 11.94 -10.33
N PRO A 95 -11.84 11.61 -9.34
CA PRO A 95 -10.59 10.93 -9.62
C PRO A 95 -10.87 9.53 -10.16
N VAL A 96 -10.04 9.08 -11.10
CA VAL A 96 -10.20 7.77 -11.75
C VAL A 96 -8.89 6.98 -11.78
N GLN A 97 -9.03 5.67 -11.72
CA GLN A 97 -8.00 4.69 -12.03
C GLN A 97 -8.00 4.45 -13.54
N VAL A 98 -6.82 4.52 -14.14
CA VAL A 98 -6.59 4.26 -15.56
C VAL A 98 -5.64 3.09 -15.68
N ILE A 99 -6.15 1.95 -16.17
CA ILE A 99 -5.39 0.72 -16.28
C ILE A 99 -4.67 0.71 -17.62
N TRP A 100 -3.34 0.68 -17.60
CA TRP A 100 -2.54 0.62 -18.82
C TRP A 100 -2.47 -0.82 -19.32
N ARG A 101 -2.50 -1.06 -20.64
CA ARG A 101 -2.28 -2.39 -21.22
C ARG A 101 -0.84 -2.84 -21.03
N LYS A 102 0.11 -1.92 -21.17
CA LYS A 102 1.53 -2.14 -20.94
C LYS A 102 2.07 -1.06 -20.02
N ALA A 103 2.70 -1.49 -18.94
CA ALA A 103 3.46 -0.64 -18.03
C ALA A 103 4.77 -1.35 -17.70
N ASP A 104 5.89 -0.77 -18.10
CA ASP A 104 7.21 -1.34 -17.88
C ASP A 104 7.76 -0.92 -16.51
N LEU A 105 8.29 -1.87 -15.75
CA LEU A 105 8.96 -1.64 -14.48
C LEU A 105 10.13 -0.67 -14.67
N ARG A 106 10.12 0.41 -13.91
CA ARG A 106 11.23 1.36 -13.87
C ARG A 106 12.33 0.82 -12.97
N VAL A 107 13.49 0.53 -13.56
CA VAL A 107 14.69 0.15 -12.81
C VAL A 107 15.71 1.27 -12.92
N GLU A 108 15.93 1.97 -11.82
CA GLU A 108 16.88 3.08 -11.72
C GLU A 108 18.19 2.58 -11.11
N ARG A 109 19.31 2.89 -11.75
CA ARG A 109 20.65 2.57 -11.23
C ARG A 109 21.30 3.83 -10.69
N ILE A 110 21.69 3.80 -9.43
CA ILE A 110 22.36 4.89 -8.76
C ILE A 110 23.72 4.46 -8.22
N VAL A 111 24.57 5.44 -7.92
CA VAL A 111 25.80 5.23 -7.15
C VAL A 111 25.60 5.89 -5.80
N LEU A 112 25.68 5.10 -4.73
CA LEU A 112 25.57 5.63 -3.37
C LEU A 112 26.87 6.34 -3.00
N ASP A 113 26.77 7.62 -2.63
CA ASP A 113 27.88 8.38 -2.09
C ASP A 113 28.13 7.98 -0.63
N ILE A 114 29.27 7.34 -0.38
CA ILE A 114 29.65 6.80 0.92
C ILE A 114 30.95 7.47 1.33
N ASN A 115 30.95 8.17 2.47
CA ASN A 115 32.16 8.77 2.99
C ASN A 115 33.01 7.68 3.65
N GLU A 116 34.27 7.53 3.26
CA GLU A 116 35.22 6.53 3.79
C GLU A 116 35.45 6.62 5.31
N ASN A 117 35.04 7.73 5.95
CA ASN A 117 35.12 7.95 7.40
C ASN A 117 33.94 7.32 8.19
N GLU A 118 32.90 6.84 7.49
CA GLU A 118 31.80 6.07 8.07
C GLU A 118 32.31 4.62 8.26
N GLY A 119 32.79 4.29 9.46
CA GLY A 119 33.55 3.06 9.75
C GLY A 119 32.95 1.75 9.20
N TYR A 120 33.83 0.80 8.86
CA TYR A 120 33.52 -0.44 8.16
C TYR A 120 32.47 -1.37 8.82
N SER A 121 32.16 -1.23 10.12
CA SER A 121 31.21 -2.12 10.81
C SER A 121 29.75 -1.86 10.47
N ASP A 122 29.40 -0.65 10.01
CA ASP A 122 28.00 -0.24 9.76
C ASP A 122 27.75 0.13 8.29
N LEU A 123 28.72 -0.15 7.40
CA LEU A 123 28.69 0.30 6.01
C LEU A 123 27.48 -0.26 5.23
N GLU A 124 27.11 -1.52 5.43
CA GLU A 124 25.92 -2.11 4.79
C GLU A 124 24.63 -1.44 5.27
N ILE A 125 24.52 -1.16 6.58
CA ILE A 125 23.34 -0.48 7.17
C ILE A 125 23.23 0.94 6.60
N ILE A 126 24.32 1.68 6.54
CA ILE A 126 24.35 3.03 5.96
C ILE A 126 23.94 3.02 4.49
N LYS A 127 24.41 2.05 3.71
CA LYS A 127 23.99 1.91 2.30
C LYS A 127 22.49 1.61 2.19
N LEU A 128 21.95 0.73 3.05
CA LEU A 128 20.53 0.41 3.10
C LEU A 128 19.67 1.63 3.47
N GLU A 129 20.10 2.42 4.46
CA GLU A 129 19.42 3.66 4.83
C GLU A 129 19.47 4.70 3.71
N LYS A 130 20.62 4.86 3.04
CA LYS A 130 20.79 5.82 1.94
C LYS A 130 19.92 5.45 0.74
N ILE A 131 19.88 4.18 0.33
CA ILE A 131 19.04 3.74 -0.80
C ILE A 131 17.54 3.84 -0.46
N GLN A 132 17.15 3.54 0.79
CA GLN A 132 15.78 3.73 1.26
C GLN A 132 15.38 5.20 1.23
N LYS A 133 16.21 6.11 1.79
CA LYS A 133 15.96 7.56 1.76
C LYS A 133 15.90 8.11 0.34
N TYR A 134 16.75 7.62 -0.56
CA TYR A 134 16.68 7.98 -1.97
C TYR A 134 15.33 7.57 -2.58
N GLY A 135 14.91 6.32 -2.35
CA GLY A 135 13.64 5.79 -2.81
C GLY A 135 12.43 6.60 -2.32
N GLN A 136 12.44 7.01 -1.05
CA GLN A 136 11.38 7.82 -0.43
C GLN A 136 11.32 9.21 -1.09
N LYS A 137 12.46 9.91 -1.13
CA LYS A 137 12.56 11.28 -1.63
C LYS A 137 12.15 11.41 -3.10
N GLN A 138 12.50 10.43 -3.92
CA GLN A 138 12.15 10.46 -5.34
C GLN A 138 10.67 10.13 -5.60
N GLY A 139 9.94 9.62 -4.59
CA GLY A 139 8.48 9.43 -4.63
C GLY A 139 7.94 8.55 -5.77
N LEU A 140 6.63 8.61 -5.99
CA LEU A 140 5.98 8.06 -7.19
C LEU A 140 5.05 9.14 -7.76
N ILE A 141 4.94 9.21 -9.08
CA ILE A 141 3.99 10.09 -9.77
C ILE A 141 2.72 9.27 -10.01
N LEU A 142 1.60 9.67 -9.41
CA LEU A 142 0.38 8.85 -9.38
C LEU A 142 -0.23 8.67 -10.77
N GLU A 143 -0.03 9.66 -11.63
CA GLU A 143 -0.51 9.74 -13.00
C GLU A 143 0.24 8.79 -13.95
N GLU A 144 1.35 8.18 -13.49
CA GLU A 144 2.21 7.34 -14.31
C GLU A 144 2.28 5.90 -13.80
N ALA A 145 1.71 4.96 -14.56
CA ALA A 145 1.85 3.54 -14.25
C ALA A 145 3.23 3.00 -14.69
N PRO A 146 3.75 1.96 -14.02
CA PRO A 146 3.19 1.35 -12.82
C PRO A 146 3.60 2.13 -11.55
N LEU A 147 2.77 2.13 -10.49
CA LEU A 147 3.10 2.77 -9.20
C LEU A 147 4.04 1.90 -8.34
N ILE A 148 5.06 1.35 -9.00
CA ILE A 148 6.13 0.54 -8.44
C ILE A 148 7.41 0.79 -9.24
N ARG A 149 8.53 0.96 -8.54
CA ARG A 149 9.86 1.03 -9.18
C ARG A 149 10.92 0.36 -8.32
N LEU A 150 12.03 0.01 -8.96
CA LEU A 150 13.18 -0.57 -8.29
C LEU A 150 14.39 0.37 -8.46
N VAL A 151 14.90 0.89 -7.36
CA VAL A 151 16.19 1.61 -7.34
C VAL A 151 17.26 0.59 -6.96
N VAL A 152 18.39 0.55 -7.66
CA VAL A 152 19.51 -0.34 -7.35
C VAL A 152 20.85 0.38 -7.33
N SER A 153 21.74 -0.08 -6.46
CA SER A 153 23.15 0.32 -6.44
C SER A 153 24.02 -0.93 -6.45
N GLU A 154 25.03 -0.94 -7.29
CA GLU A 154 26.08 -1.97 -7.28
C GLU A 154 27.03 -1.72 -6.11
N CYS A 155 27.46 -2.79 -5.46
CA CYS A 155 28.46 -2.81 -4.41
C CYS A 155 29.82 -3.21 -4.99
N GLU A 156 30.91 -2.83 -4.32
CA GLU A 156 32.29 -3.11 -4.74
C GLU A 156 32.59 -4.62 -4.90
N ASN A 157 31.88 -5.47 -4.16
CA ASN A 157 32.00 -6.93 -4.22
C ASN A 157 31.17 -7.58 -5.35
N GLY A 158 30.47 -6.79 -6.18
CA GLY A 158 29.61 -7.27 -7.26
C GLY A 158 28.18 -7.65 -6.83
N GLU A 159 27.85 -7.49 -5.55
CA GLU A 159 26.46 -7.58 -5.05
C GLU A 159 25.67 -6.32 -5.43
N TYR A 160 24.35 -6.38 -5.33
CA TYR A 160 23.47 -5.24 -5.54
C TYR A 160 22.58 -5.02 -4.32
N LEU A 161 22.45 -3.76 -3.91
CA LEU A 161 21.41 -3.33 -2.98
C LEU A 161 20.27 -2.71 -3.78
N GLY A 162 19.03 -2.99 -3.37
CA GLY A 162 17.84 -2.47 -4.00
C GLY A 162 16.87 -1.84 -3.00
N ALA A 163 16.12 -0.84 -3.45
CA ALA A 163 14.92 -0.35 -2.79
C ALA A 163 13.75 -0.51 -3.75
N LEU A 164 12.82 -1.40 -3.41
CA LEU A 164 11.54 -1.54 -4.09
C LEU A 164 10.59 -0.50 -3.50
N VAL A 165 10.23 0.49 -4.30
CA VAL A 165 9.32 1.58 -3.94
C VAL A 165 7.96 1.28 -4.53
N LEU A 166 6.92 1.22 -3.70
CA LEU A 166 5.56 0.81 -4.08
C LEU A 166 4.53 1.71 -3.39
N HIS A 167 3.48 2.09 -4.11
CA HIS A 167 2.39 2.85 -3.51
C HIS A 167 1.26 1.96 -3.00
N HIS A 168 0.79 2.21 -1.77
CA HIS A 168 -0.37 1.50 -1.20
C HIS A 168 -1.71 1.69 -1.93
N LEU A 169 -1.79 2.61 -2.91
CA LEU A 169 -2.98 2.78 -3.74
C LEU A 169 -3.28 1.53 -4.59
N ILE A 170 -2.24 0.77 -4.94
CA ILE A 170 -2.33 -0.37 -5.86
C ILE A 170 -2.00 -1.71 -5.19
N SER A 171 -1.76 -1.71 -3.87
CA SER A 171 -1.31 -2.92 -3.16
C SER A 171 -1.47 -2.81 -1.65
N ASP A 172 -1.75 -3.95 -1.02
CA ASP A 172 -1.65 -4.15 0.42
C ASP A 172 -0.59 -5.21 0.76
N HIS A 173 -0.51 -5.59 2.04
CA HIS A 173 0.42 -6.62 2.50
C HIS A 173 0.16 -8.01 1.88
N VAL A 174 -1.10 -8.34 1.58
CA VAL A 174 -1.45 -9.61 0.92
C VAL A 174 -1.00 -9.57 -0.53
N SER A 175 -1.18 -8.43 -1.21
CA SER A 175 -0.64 -8.21 -2.56
C SER A 175 0.87 -8.45 -2.56
N LEU A 176 1.62 -7.91 -1.58
CA LEU A 176 3.07 -8.14 -1.47
C LEU A 176 3.45 -9.61 -1.31
N GLU A 177 2.72 -10.39 -0.50
CA GLU A 177 2.94 -11.83 -0.35
C GLU A 177 2.70 -12.58 -1.68
N ILE A 178 1.66 -12.19 -2.43
CA ILE A 178 1.39 -12.74 -3.77
C ILE A 178 2.55 -12.42 -4.71
N LEU A 179 3.00 -11.17 -4.77
CA LEU A 179 4.13 -10.77 -5.63
C LEU A 179 5.41 -11.51 -5.27
N GLN A 180 5.68 -11.71 -3.98
CA GLN A 180 6.83 -12.48 -3.54
C GLN A 180 6.73 -13.94 -3.99
N ARG A 181 5.56 -14.57 -3.86
CA ARG A 181 5.33 -15.95 -4.32
C ARG A 181 5.49 -16.08 -5.84
N GLU A 182 4.90 -15.16 -6.61
CA GLU A 182 5.03 -15.14 -8.06
C GLU A 182 6.48 -14.89 -8.49
N ALA A 183 7.22 -14.05 -7.74
CA ALA A 183 8.61 -13.77 -8.02
C ALA A 183 9.52 -15.01 -7.85
N GLN A 184 9.18 -15.88 -6.89
CA GLN A 184 9.89 -17.12 -6.60
C GLN A 184 9.50 -18.28 -7.52
N ALA A 185 8.35 -18.20 -8.20
CA ALA A 185 7.89 -19.23 -9.11
C ALA A 185 8.75 -19.32 -10.38
N THR A 186 9.00 -20.54 -10.83
CA THR A 186 9.62 -20.87 -12.11
C THR A 186 8.70 -20.50 -13.28
N GLU A 187 9.25 -20.40 -14.49
CA GLU A 187 8.44 -20.14 -15.69
C GLU A 187 7.36 -21.22 -15.92
N GLU A 188 7.67 -22.48 -15.63
CA GLU A 188 6.71 -23.59 -15.75
C GLU A 188 5.56 -23.45 -14.75
N GLU A 189 5.85 -23.10 -13.49
CA GLU A 189 4.80 -22.86 -12.49
C GLU A 189 3.91 -21.68 -12.86
N ARG A 190 4.49 -20.59 -13.38
CA ARG A 190 3.75 -19.41 -13.83
C ARG A 190 2.77 -19.72 -14.95
N ASN A 191 3.13 -20.61 -15.87
CA ASN A 191 2.23 -21.04 -16.96
C ASN A 191 0.96 -21.74 -16.45
N HIS A 192 0.96 -22.24 -15.20
CA HIS A 192 -0.19 -22.89 -14.58
C HIS A 192 -1.02 -21.96 -13.69
N PHE A 193 -0.62 -20.69 -13.52
CA PHE A 193 -1.41 -19.75 -12.74
C PHE A 193 -2.72 -19.41 -13.45
N LYS A 194 -3.83 -19.46 -12.71
CA LYS A 194 -5.15 -19.00 -13.20
C LYS A 194 -5.07 -17.52 -13.61
N PRO A 195 -5.94 -17.00 -14.48
CA PRO A 195 -6.00 -15.56 -14.71
C PRO A 195 -6.18 -14.77 -13.40
N ALA A 196 -5.52 -13.62 -13.28
CA ALA A 196 -5.67 -12.75 -12.12
C ALA A 196 -7.11 -12.23 -12.01
N VAL A 197 -7.60 -12.10 -10.77
CA VAL A 197 -8.92 -11.55 -10.51
C VAL A 197 -8.87 -10.03 -10.72
N PRO A 198 -9.71 -9.42 -11.57
CA PRO A 198 -9.66 -7.98 -11.80
C PRO A 198 -10.23 -7.18 -10.61
N PHE A 199 -9.46 -6.21 -10.10
CA PHE A 199 -9.87 -5.33 -9.00
C PHE A 199 -11.16 -4.53 -9.28
N ARG A 200 -11.45 -4.23 -10.57
CA ARG A 200 -12.71 -3.60 -11.00
C ARG A 200 -13.97 -4.29 -10.50
N ASN A 201 -13.92 -5.61 -10.22
CA ASN A 201 -15.05 -6.34 -9.69
C ASN A 201 -15.43 -5.83 -8.30
N LEU A 202 -14.44 -5.58 -7.43
CA LEU A 202 -14.67 -4.97 -6.12
C LEU A 202 -15.24 -3.56 -6.25
N ILE A 203 -14.72 -2.75 -7.19
CA ILE A 203 -15.26 -1.40 -7.43
C ILE A 203 -16.74 -1.46 -7.84
N ALA A 204 -17.09 -2.36 -8.75
CA ALA A 204 -18.47 -2.57 -9.16
C ALA A 204 -19.37 -3.01 -8.00
N GLU A 205 -18.88 -3.88 -7.11
CA GLU A 205 -19.65 -4.32 -5.95
C GLU A 205 -19.91 -3.18 -4.95
N HIS A 206 -18.90 -2.35 -4.67
CA HIS A 206 -18.98 -1.25 -3.71
C HIS A 206 -19.80 -0.05 -4.21
N ARG A 207 -19.83 0.19 -5.53
CA ARG A 207 -20.67 1.26 -6.12
C ARG A 207 -22.17 0.95 -6.17
N ARG A 208 -22.63 -0.19 -5.64
CA ARG A 208 -24.06 -0.46 -5.45
C ARG A 208 -24.65 0.50 -4.41
N LYS A 209 -25.50 1.44 -4.86
CA LYS A 209 -26.06 2.54 -4.06
C LYS A 209 -26.67 2.10 -2.71
N ASP A 210 -27.35 0.97 -2.69
CA ASP A 210 -28.00 0.44 -1.47
C ASP A 210 -26.98 0.11 -0.37
N ARG A 211 -25.79 -0.35 -0.75
CA ARG A 211 -24.73 -0.73 0.18
C ARG A 211 -24.11 0.51 0.83
N GLN A 212 -23.82 1.55 0.04
CA GLN A 212 -23.23 2.80 0.56
C GLN A 212 -24.15 3.47 1.59
N ALA A 213 -25.45 3.58 1.30
CA ALA A 213 -26.41 4.17 2.22
C ALA A 213 -26.50 3.39 3.54
N SER A 214 -26.46 2.06 3.48
CA SER A 214 -26.47 1.21 4.66
C SER A 214 -25.21 1.38 5.53
N SER A 215 -24.02 1.48 4.92
CA SER A 215 -22.76 1.71 5.64
C SER A 215 -22.74 3.07 6.33
N ILE A 216 -23.17 4.13 5.64
CA ILE A 216 -23.27 5.48 6.24
C ILE A 216 -24.22 5.47 7.43
N GLN A 217 -25.39 4.83 7.30
CA GLN A 217 -26.35 4.75 8.40
C GLN A 217 -25.79 3.97 9.58
N PHE A 218 -25.09 2.86 9.34
CA PHE A 218 -24.44 2.06 10.36
C PHE A 218 -23.42 2.89 11.15
N PHE A 219 -22.47 3.56 10.48
CA PHE A 219 -21.45 4.36 11.14
C PHE A 219 -22.04 5.60 11.85
N ARG A 220 -23.09 6.24 11.30
CA ARG A 220 -23.81 7.32 11.99
C ARG A 220 -24.46 6.84 13.29
N ASN A 221 -25.07 5.65 13.28
CA ASN A 221 -25.68 5.09 14.48
C ASN A 221 -24.60 4.70 15.53
N MET A 222 -23.44 4.23 15.06
CA MET A 222 -22.36 3.75 15.93
C MET A 222 -21.52 4.87 16.55
N LEU A 223 -21.33 5.99 15.83
CA LEU A 223 -20.43 7.08 16.23
C LEU A 223 -21.16 8.41 16.46
N GLY A 224 -22.49 8.44 16.36
CA GLY A 224 -23.27 9.69 16.39
C GLY A 224 -23.30 10.40 17.74
N ASP A 225 -22.94 9.70 18.81
CA ASP A 225 -22.78 10.22 20.17
C ASP A 225 -21.34 10.68 20.49
N VAL A 226 -20.39 10.45 19.58
CA VAL A 226 -19.00 10.89 19.74
C VAL A 226 -18.88 12.36 19.35
N THR A 227 -18.78 13.25 20.35
CA THR A 227 -18.76 14.71 20.13
C THR A 227 -17.38 15.35 20.20
N GLU A 228 -16.41 14.66 20.79
CA GLU A 228 -15.04 15.16 21.00
C GLU A 228 -14.00 14.06 20.80
N PRO A 229 -12.76 14.40 20.39
CA PRO A 229 -11.69 13.41 20.22
C PRO A 229 -11.22 12.85 21.56
N VAL A 230 -10.83 11.58 21.56
CA VAL A 230 -10.25 10.90 22.72
C VAL A 230 -8.75 11.16 22.75
N LEU A 231 -8.32 12.14 23.54
CA LEU A 231 -6.92 12.57 23.61
C LEU A 231 -6.19 11.87 24.76
N ALA A 232 -5.34 10.90 24.43
CA ALA A 232 -4.45 10.30 25.43
C ALA A 232 -3.51 11.37 25.99
N PHE A 233 -3.48 11.51 27.32
CA PHE A 233 -2.71 12.53 28.03
C PHE A 233 -3.02 13.99 27.63
N GLY A 234 -4.17 14.25 27.01
CA GLY A 234 -4.55 15.58 26.54
C GLY A 234 -3.73 16.11 25.37
N LEU A 235 -2.98 15.24 24.68
CA LEU A 235 -2.15 15.62 23.53
C LEU A 235 -3.04 15.82 22.30
N SER A 236 -3.21 17.07 21.87
CA SER A 236 -4.00 17.44 20.69
C SER A 236 -3.16 17.73 19.45
N ASP A 237 -1.85 17.90 19.61
CA ASP A 237 -0.94 18.19 18.50
C ASP A 237 -0.43 16.87 17.91
N ILE A 238 -1.16 16.39 16.90
CA ILE A 238 -0.91 15.12 16.20
C ILE A 238 -0.49 15.35 14.74
N HIS A 239 -0.26 16.61 14.32
CA HIS A 239 0.42 16.91 13.07
C HIS A 239 1.93 16.70 13.24
N LEU A 240 2.31 15.47 13.54
CA LEU A 240 3.66 15.00 13.28
C LEU A 240 3.72 14.79 11.77
N ASP A 241 4.69 15.43 11.12
CA ASP A 241 5.06 15.30 9.72
C ASP A 241 5.56 13.88 9.35
N GLY A 242 5.25 12.86 10.16
CA GLY A 242 5.66 11.46 10.02
C GLY A 242 7.16 11.22 10.22
N LEU A 243 7.98 12.26 10.05
CA LEU A 243 9.44 12.23 10.00
C LEU A 243 10.09 11.99 11.37
N GLU A 244 9.41 12.31 12.47
CA GLU A 244 9.86 12.07 13.85
C GLU A 244 9.06 10.96 14.57
N THR A 245 8.75 9.86 13.87
CA THR A 245 8.10 8.71 14.51
C THR A 245 9.12 7.90 15.33
N THR A 246 8.90 7.77 16.64
CA THR A 246 9.68 6.86 17.51
C THR A 246 9.00 5.50 17.59
N GLU A 247 9.69 4.43 17.19
CA GLU A 247 9.17 3.06 17.27
C GLU A 247 9.64 2.34 18.54
N HIS A 248 8.70 1.74 19.27
CA HIS A 248 8.99 0.87 20.40
C HIS A 248 8.46 -0.55 20.14
N ARG A 249 9.36 -1.54 20.18
CA ARG A 249 9.03 -2.96 20.03
C ARG A 249 9.23 -3.70 21.34
N MET A 250 8.18 -4.37 21.81
CA MET A 250 8.25 -5.25 22.97
C MET A 250 7.63 -6.60 22.63
N MET A 251 8.42 -7.66 22.77
CA MET A 251 7.94 -9.03 22.58
C MET A 251 7.26 -9.52 23.87
N PHE A 252 6.01 -9.98 23.75
CA PHE A 252 5.39 -10.74 24.83
C PHE A 252 6.01 -12.13 24.94
N ASN A 253 6.21 -12.59 26.17
CA ASN A 253 6.69 -13.95 26.39
C ASN A 253 5.67 -14.99 25.91
N SER A 254 6.16 -16.19 25.60
CA SER A 254 5.36 -17.26 25.01
C SER A 254 4.24 -17.75 25.94
N ASP A 255 4.46 -17.76 27.26
CA ASP A 255 3.44 -18.14 28.26
C ASP A 255 2.22 -17.22 28.19
N LEU A 256 2.44 -15.90 28.23
CA LEU A 256 1.37 -14.92 28.14
C LEU A 256 0.61 -15.04 26.82
N ASN A 257 1.33 -15.19 25.71
CA ASN A 257 0.71 -15.34 24.39
C ASN A 257 -0.18 -16.60 24.33
N ASN A 258 0.30 -17.74 24.83
CA ASN A 258 -0.47 -18.98 24.89
C ASN A 258 -1.72 -18.83 25.77
N ARG A 259 -1.59 -18.16 26.92
CA ARG A 259 -2.73 -17.88 27.81
C ARG A 259 -3.76 -16.96 27.16
N LEU A 260 -3.34 -15.91 26.47
CA LEU A 260 -4.25 -15.02 25.73
C LEU A 260 -5.00 -15.77 24.63
N ARG A 261 -4.32 -16.62 23.85
CA ARG A 261 -4.96 -17.47 22.83
C ARG A 261 -5.97 -18.45 23.45
N ALA A 262 -5.62 -19.10 24.56
CA ALA A 262 -6.54 -19.98 25.26
C ALA A 262 -7.79 -19.22 25.78
N GLN A 263 -7.62 -17.98 26.26
CA GLN A 263 -8.75 -17.13 26.67
C GLN A 263 -9.63 -16.71 25.49
N ALA A 264 -9.03 -16.30 24.38
CA ALA A 264 -9.76 -15.94 23.17
C ALA A 264 -10.63 -17.12 22.68
N ASN A 265 -10.04 -18.31 22.62
CA ASN A 265 -10.74 -19.54 22.27
C ASN A 265 -11.88 -19.86 23.24
N ARG A 266 -11.66 -19.73 24.56
CA ARG A 266 -12.68 -19.98 25.58
C ARG A 266 -13.88 -19.03 25.47
N LEU A 267 -13.62 -17.78 25.09
CA LEU A 267 -14.64 -16.73 24.93
C LEU A 267 -15.29 -16.72 23.54
N GLY A 268 -14.79 -17.51 22.59
CA GLY A 268 -15.27 -17.53 21.21
C GLY A 268 -14.96 -16.23 20.43
N VAL A 269 -13.89 -15.53 20.78
CA VAL A 269 -13.46 -14.28 20.13
C VAL A 269 -12.07 -14.41 19.53
N SER A 270 -11.69 -13.48 18.67
CA SER A 270 -10.33 -13.42 18.13
C SER A 270 -9.33 -12.91 19.18
N LEU A 271 -8.04 -13.29 19.04
CA LEU A 271 -6.98 -12.70 19.86
C LEU A 271 -6.91 -11.17 19.67
N ALA A 272 -7.16 -10.68 18.45
CA ALA A 272 -7.22 -9.26 18.15
C ALA A 272 -8.31 -8.53 18.97
N SER A 273 -9.46 -9.16 19.20
CA SER A 273 -10.53 -8.60 20.05
C SER A 273 -10.07 -8.41 21.49
N LEU A 274 -9.31 -9.35 22.06
CA LEU A 274 -8.72 -9.19 23.39
C LEU A 274 -7.66 -8.10 23.43
N CYS A 275 -6.83 -7.99 22.38
CA CYS A 275 -5.85 -6.91 22.25
C CYS A 275 -6.53 -5.55 22.15
N HIS A 276 -7.60 -5.40 21.36
CA HIS A 276 -8.40 -4.17 21.29
C HIS A 276 -9.02 -3.81 22.64
N LEU A 277 -9.52 -4.79 23.40
CA LEU A 277 -10.02 -4.52 24.74
C LEU A 277 -8.91 -4.01 25.67
N GLY A 278 -7.73 -4.65 25.64
CA GLY A 278 -6.57 -4.17 26.40
C GLY A 278 -6.16 -2.75 26.00
N TRP A 279 -6.13 -2.45 24.70
CA TRP A 279 -5.83 -1.11 24.19
C TRP A 279 -6.89 -0.09 24.60
N ALA A 280 -8.19 -0.44 24.53
CA ALA A 280 -9.28 0.40 24.99
C ALA A 280 -9.12 0.79 26.47
N GLN A 281 -8.73 -0.16 27.31
CA GLN A 281 -8.45 0.10 28.72
C GLN A 281 -7.29 1.09 28.88
N VAL A 282 -6.19 0.92 28.15
CA VAL A 282 -5.05 1.85 28.19
C VAL A 282 -5.49 3.26 27.78
N VAL A 283 -6.12 3.40 26.62
CA VAL A 283 -6.60 4.69 26.10
C VAL A 283 -7.56 5.35 27.08
N SER A 284 -8.45 4.58 27.70
CA SER A 284 -9.42 5.09 28.67
C SER A 284 -8.74 5.67 29.91
N HIS A 285 -7.77 4.96 30.49
CA HIS A 285 -7.02 5.45 31.64
C HIS A 285 -6.12 6.63 31.31
N CYS A 286 -5.56 6.69 30.10
CA CYS A 286 -4.69 7.78 29.66
C CYS A 286 -5.45 9.06 29.29
N SER A 287 -6.69 8.95 28.82
CA SER A 287 -7.54 10.09 28.44
C SER A 287 -8.49 10.54 29.54
N GLY A 288 -8.81 9.66 30.51
CA GLY A 288 -9.88 9.89 31.47
C GLY A 288 -11.29 9.69 30.88
N CYS A 289 -11.41 9.25 29.62
CA CYS A 289 -12.68 9.00 28.95
C CYS A 289 -13.09 7.52 29.12
N GLU A 290 -14.32 7.25 29.57
CA GLU A 290 -14.85 5.89 29.66
C GLU A 290 -15.24 5.32 28.28
N GLN A 291 -15.79 6.17 27.41
CA GLN A 291 -16.13 5.84 26.04
C GLN A 291 -14.98 6.21 25.12
N VAL A 292 -14.15 5.23 24.78
CA VAL A 292 -12.99 5.43 23.91
C VAL A 292 -13.28 5.04 22.47
N VAL A 293 -12.68 5.80 21.54
CA VAL A 293 -12.74 5.54 20.10
C VAL A 293 -11.32 5.54 19.57
N PHE A 294 -10.97 4.50 18.83
CA PHE A 294 -9.68 4.38 18.14
C PHE A 294 -9.85 3.59 16.85
N GLY A 295 -8.95 3.83 15.89
CA GLY A 295 -8.93 3.11 14.62
C GLY A 295 -8.49 1.67 14.78
N THR A 296 -9.00 0.80 13.93
CA THR A 296 -8.51 -0.57 13.74
C THR A 296 -8.30 -0.82 12.26
N VAL A 297 -7.21 -1.51 11.91
CA VAL A 297 -6.92 -1.89 10.53
C VAL A 297 -7.56 -3.26 10.28
N LEU A 298 -8.46 -3.32 9.32
CA LEU A 298 -9.09 -4.54 8.86
C LEU A 298 -8.57 -4.89 7.46
N LEU A 299 -8.45 -6.18 7.16
CA LEU A 299 -8.00 -6.68 5.86
C LEU A 299 -8.85 -6.20 4.68
N GLY A 300 -10.14 -5.87 4.90
CA GLY A 300 -11.06 -5.43 3.84
C GLY A 300 -11.39 -6.48 2.77
N ARG A 301 -10.74 -7.64 2.81
CA ARG A 301 -10.92 -8.78 1.90
C ARG A 301 -12.04 -9.67 2.43
N SER A 302 -13.18 -9.66 1.74
CA SER A 302 -14.35 -10.48 2.08
C SER A 302 -14.95 -11.05 0.80
N GLY A 303 -14.82 -12.36 0.60
CA GLY A 303 -15.31 -13.07 -0.59
C GLY A 303 -14.31 -14.11 -1.11
N ILE A 304 -14.81 -15.11 -1.86
CA ILE A 304 -14.05 -16.29 -2.31
C ILE A 304 -12.87 -15.92 -3.22
N ASP A 305 -12.95 -14.81 -3.95
CA ASP A 305 -11.92 -14.38 -4.90
C ASP A 305 -10.96 -13.29 -4.34
N SER A 306 -11.07 -12.98 -3.04
CA SER A 306 -10.28 -11.91 -2.41
C SER A 306 -8.91 -12.35 -1.88
N GLU A 307 -8.61 -13.66 -1.88
CA GLU A 307 -7.33 -14.18 -1.38
C GLU A 307 -6.20 -14.07 -2.42
N ASP A 308 -6.53 -14.16 -3.72
CA ASP A 308 -5.57 -14.06 -4.84
C ASP A 308 -5.61 -12.70 -5.56
N LEU A 309 -6.37 -11.73 -5.01
CA LEU A 309 -6.51 -10.41 -5.59
C LEU A 309 -5.30 -9.54 -5.25
N VAL A 310 -4.69 -8.92 -6.26
CA VAL A 310 -3.65 -7.89 -6.08
C VAL A 310 -4.25 -6.51 -6.11
#